data_AF-A0A9W3GD56-F1
#
_entry.id   AF-A0A9W3GD56-F1
#
_cell.length_a   1.000
_cell.length_b   1.000
_cell.length_c   1.000
_cell.angle_alpha   90.00
_cell.angle_beta   90.00
_cell.angle_gamma   90.00
#
_symmetry.space_group_name_H-M   'P 1'
#
loop_
_entity.id
_entity.type
_entity.pdbx_description
1 polymer ?
#
loop_
_entity_poly.entity_id
_entity_poly.type
_entity_poly.pdbx_seq_one_letter_code
_entity_poly.pdbx_strand_id
1 'polypeptide(L)'
;MDGWRTPTMEETIEDPPTSAVLLDHCHFSQVIFNSVEKFYVPGGDITCRYTLTQHFIPRRKDWIGIFRVGWKTTREYYTFMWVTLPVDLNSESAKQEEVQFKAYYLPKDDEYYQFCYVDQDGVVRGASIPFQFCPENEEDILVVTTQGEVEEIEEHNKELCKENQELKDSCVSLQKQNSEMQTELQKKQEELENLKSKEQKDCWETELLQLKEQNQKMSSENEKMGVRVDHLQAQLSTQEKKIEKLVQEVQDKTEQLEHLKKENGQLFLSLTEQKEHQKKLEQTVEEMKQKETAAVKKQQELTDQNLDLSKRLSENKILYDGLQREKETMQKKNELLKSENNRLLSYMGLNYDSLPYQAPTSSQGGARQNPGLVYGNPYSGIQESSAPDLLSIEPCPTCTADFADDIFDHTLEQHKPALYLNCPICGKTFPAKEKQIFEDHVFCHAL
;
A
#
# COMPACT_ATOMS: atom_id res chain seq x y z
N MET A 1 1.62 27.48 -40.59
CA MET A 1 0.16 27.40 -40.40
C MET A 1 -0.10 28.16 -39.13
N ASP A 2 -0.60 29.37 -39.34
CA ASP A 2 -0.42 30.51 -38.45
C ASP A 2 -1.77 30.91 -37.87
N GLY A 3 -1.76 31.37 -36.62
CA GLY A 3 -2.97 31.74 -35.88
C GLY A 3 -3.84 30.53 -35.46
N TRP A 4 -4.69 30.64 -34.46
CA TRP A 4 -5.15 31.86 -33.78
C TRP A 4 -5.06 31.68 -32.26
N ARG A 5 -4.38 32.61 -31.58
CA ARG A 5 -4.49 32.77 -30.12
C ARG A 5 -5.54 33.86 -29.89
N THR A 6 -6.65 33.53 -29.23
CA THR A 6 -7.66 34.52 -28.86
C THR A 6 -7.12 35.44 -27.77
N PRO A 7 -7.41 36.76 -27.78
CA PRO A 7 -7.00 37.67 -26.72
C PRO A 7 -7.91 37.48 -25.50
N THR A 8 -7.31 37.37 -24.32
CA THR A 8 -8.01 37.65 -23.07
C THR A 8 -8.28 39.14 -22.98
N MET A 9 -9.54 39.55 -23.06
CA MET A 9 -9.96 40.86 -22.58
C MET A 9 -9.91 40.84 -21.06
N GLU A 10 -8.97 41.60 -20.49
CA GLU A 10 -9.15 42.12 -19.14
C GLU A 10 -10.26 43.17 -19.22
N GLU A 11 -11.46 42.82 -18.74
CA GLU A 11 -12.46 43.84 -18.41
C GLU A 11 -11.91 44.66 -17.25
N THR A 12 -11.40 45.85 -17.58
CA THR A 12 -11.24 46.91 -16.59
C THR A 12 -12.59 47.15 -15.95
N ILE A 13 -12.71 46.73 -14.68
CA ILE A 13 -13.76 47.20 -13.79
C ILE A 13 -13.56 48.71 -13.70
N GLU A 14 -14.38 49.48 -14.43
CA GLU A 14 -14.52 50.90 -14.13
C GLU A 14 -15.14 51.00 -12.75
N ASP A 15 -14.34 51.44 -11.77
CA ASP A 15 -14.86 51.86 -10.49
C ASP A 15 -15.98 52.88 -10.74
N PRO A 16 -17.21 52.66 -10.23
CA PRO A 16 -18.26 53.66 -10.35
C PRO A 16 -17.77 54.96 -9.69
N PRO A 17 -18.08 56.14 -10.25
CA PRO A 17 -17.48 57.39 -9.82
C PRO A 17 -17.62 57.57 -8.31
N THR A 18 -16.49 57.84 -7.66
CA THR A 18 -16.36 58.02 -6.22
C THR A 18 -17.03 59.32 -5.75
N SER A 19 -18.34 59.43 -5.93
CA SER A 19 -19.22 60.44 -5.36
C SER A 19 -20.31 59.83 -4.46
N ALA A 20 -20.27 58.51 -4.24
CA ALA A 20 -20.87 57.87 -3.07
C ALA A 20 -20.00 58.13 -1.80
N VAL A 21 -19.57 59.37 -1.62
CA VAL A 21 -19.32 59.87 -0.26
C VAL A 21 -20.70 59.90 0.36
N LEU A 22 -20.99 58.89 1.17
CA LEU A 22 -22.09 58.91 2.13
C LEU A 22 -22.09 60.30 2.77
N LEU A 23 -23.22 61.02 2.71
CA LEU A 23 -23.37 62.27 3.43
C LEU A 23 -23.21 61.95 4.92
N ASP A 24 -21.97 62.15 5.39
CA ASP A 24 -21.53 61.87 6.74
C ASP A 24 -22.16 62.90 7.67
N HIS A 25 -23.42 62.60 7.99
CA HIS A 25 -24.28 63.16 9.01
C HIS A 25 -24.38 64.70 9.05
N CYS A 26 -25.58 65.23 8.76
CA CYS A 26 -25.99 66.56 9.24
C CYS A 26 -26.08 66.56 10.78
N HIS A 27 -24.93 66.58 11.47
CA HIS A 27 -24.80 66.48 12.92
C HIS A 27 -25.62 67.54 13.66
N PHE A 28 -25.82 68.71 13.05
CA PHE A 28 -26.55 69.87 13.60
C PHE A 28 -28.05 69.89 13.26
N SER A 29 -28.60 68.85 12.62
CA SER A 29 -30.01 68.77 12.21
C SER A 29 -30.64 67.40 12.51
N GLN A 30 -30.11 66.72 13.54
CA GLN A 30 -30.63 65.45 14.03
C GLN A 30 -31.89 65.63 14.91
N VAL A 31 -32.08 66.85 15.42
CA VAL A 31 -33.29 67.33 16.11
C VAL A 31 -33.82 68.57 15.41
N ILE A 32 -35.12 68.60 15.13
CA ILE A 32 -35.81 69.68 14.41
C ILE A 32 -36.82 70.33 15.36
N PHE A 33 -36.77 71.65 15.55
CA PHE A 33 -37.76 72.38 16.33
C PHE A 33 -39.01 72.70 15.48
N ASN A 34 -40.20 72.50 16.05
CA ASN A 34 -41.49 72.64 15.36
C ASN A 34 -42.32 73.75 16.02
N SER A 35 -43.07 74.52 15.22
CA SER A 35 -43.94 75.61 15.72
C SER A 35 -43.22 76.59 16.65
N VAL A 36 -42.06 77.07 16.23
CA VAL A 36 -41.36 78.15 16.93
C VAL A 36 -41.94 79.47 16.45
N GLU A 37 -42.55 80.21 17.37
CA GLU A 37 -43.15 81.52 17.06
C GLU A 37 -42.06 82.59 16.93
N LYS A 38 -42.31 83.62 16.13
CA LYS A 38 -41.38 84.77 16.02
C LYS A 38 -41.36 85.61 17.30
N PHE A 39 -42.50 85.68 17.97
CA PHE A 39 -42.71 86.45 19.19
C PHE A 39 -43.38 85.58 20.24
N TYR A 40 -42.90 85.63 21.48
CA TYR A 40 -43.54 85.04 22.64
C TYR A 40 -43.93 86.13 23.64
N VAL A 41 -45.11 86.00 24.25
CA VAL A 41 -45.60 87.01 25.21
C VAL A 41 -44.76 86.99 26.48
N PRO A 42 -44.16 88.14 26.91
CA PRO A 42 -43.39 88.20 28.15
C PRO A 42 -44.22 87.80 29.36
N GLY A 43 -43.71 86.85 30.15
CA GLY A 43 -44.41 86.34 31.34
C GLY A 43 -45.32 85.12 31.10
N GLY A 44 -45.47 84.65 29.86
CA GLY A 44 -46.04 83.34 29.55
C GLY A 44 -45.03 82.20 29.70
N ASP A 45 -45.51 80.98 30.00
CA ASP A 45 -44.72 79.76 29.84
C ASP A 45 -44.57 79.44 28.34
N ILE A 46 -43.40 78.97 27.89
CA ILE A 46 -43.18 78.54 26.50
C ILE A 46 -43.10 77.02 26.41
N THR A 47 -43.93 76.42 25.56
CA THR A 47 -43.81 75.02 25.16
C THR A 47 -42.97 74.92 23.88
N CYS A 48 -41.76 74.38 24.00
CA CYS A 48 -40.86 74.10 22.90
C CYS A 48 -41.11 72.69 22.36
N ARG A 49 -41.67 72.58 21.14
CA ARG A 49 -41.91 71.29 20.47
C ARG A 49 -40.77 70.94 19.53
N TYR A 50 -40.39 69.67 19.49
CA TYR A 50 -39.28 69.19 18.66
C TYR A 50 -39.50 67.75 18.18
N THR A 51 -38.92 67.42 17.02
CA THR A 51 -38.96 66.10 16.40
C THR A 51 -37.57 65.50 16.36
N LEU A 52 -37.45 64.23 16.77
CA LEU A 52 -36.21 63.46 16.68
C LEU A 52 -36.16 62.73 15.32
N THR A 53 -35.03 62.82 14.61
CA THR A 53 -34.86 62.13 13.32
C THR A 53 -34.68 60.62 13.49
N GLN A 54 -35.00 59.82 12.45
CA GLN A 54 -35.10 58.35 12.52
C GLN A 54 -33.83 57.61 12.99
N HIS A 55 -32.67 58.27 12.98
CA HIS A 55 -31.38 57.68 13.38
C HIS A 55 -30.79 58.34 14.64
N PHE A 56 -31.52 59.25 15.30
CA PHE A 56 -31.08 59.91 16.51
C PHE A 56 -31.65 59.22 17.75
N ILE A 57 -30.77 58.82 18.69
CA ILE A 57 -31.13 58.15 19.93
C ILE A 57 -30.95 59.14 21.10
N PRO A 58 -32.03 59.63 21.72
CA PRO A 58 -31.95 60.58 22.83
C PRO A 58 -31.41 59.91 24.10
N ARG A 59 -30.64 60.64 24.90
CA ARG A 59 -30.01 60.17 26.13
C ARG A 59 -30.48 60.96 27.36
N ARG A 60 -30.39 60.35 28.54
CA ARG A 60 -30.84 60.93 29.83
C ARG A 60 -30.14 62.22 30.27
N LYS A 61 -29.08 62.61 29.57
CA LYS A 61 -28.29 63.83 29.82
C LYS A 61 -28.30 64.78 28.60
N ASP A 62 -29.20 64.55 27.65
CA ASP A 62 -29.47 65.51 26.60
C ASP A 62 -30.43 66.59 27.15
N TRP A 63 -30.31 67.81 26.67
CA TRP A 63 -31.04 68.97 27.17
C TRP A 63 -31.27 70.01 26.09
N ILE A 64 -32.33 70.79 26.24
CA ILE A 64 -32.64 71.91 25.36
C ILE A 64 -32.37 73.20 26.14
N GLY A 65 -31.53 74.07 25.58
CA GLY A 65 -31.24 75.39 26.12
C GLY A 65 -31.86 76.50 25.29
N ILE A 66 -32.23 77.59 25.95
CA ILE A 66 -32.48 78.89 25.31
C ILE A 66 -31.15 79.62 25.28
N PHE A 67 -30.67 79.98 24.09
CA PHE A 67 -29.42 80.70 23.87
C PHE A 67 -29.69 82.02 23.18
N ARG A 68 -28.98 83.09 23.58
CA ARG A 68 -28.96 84.35 22.82
C ARG A 68 -28.25 84.10 21.49
N VAL A 69 -28.78 84.62 20.39
CA VAL A 69 -28.17 84.48 19.05
C VAL A 69 -26.74 85.03 19.07
N GLY A 70 -25.78 84.25 18.55
CA GLY A 70 -24.34 84.58 18.58
C GLY A 70 -23.53 83.96 19.71
N TRP A 71 -24.12 83.04 20.50
CA TRP A 71 -23.42 82.21 21.48
C TRP A 71 -22.21 81.46 20.86
N LYS A 72 -21.13 81.25 21.63
CA LYS A 72 -19.90 80.57 21.15
C LYS A 72 -19.69 79.18 21.74
N THR A 73 -20.16 78.93 22.95
CA THR A 73 -20.12 77.61 23.59
C THR A 73 -21.47 77.23 24.19
N THR A 74 -21.73 75.93 24.30
CA THR A 74 -22.91 75.37 24.99
C THR A 74 -22.99 75.72 26.48
N ARG A 75 -21.97 76.40 27.04
CA ARG A 75 -22.02 76.97 28.40
C ARG A 75 -22.68 78.36 28.48
N GLU A 76 -23.02 78.98 27.35
CA GLU A 76 -23.67 80.29 27.26
C GLU A 76 -25.21 80.21 27.20
N TYR A 77 -25.81 79.15 27.73
CA TYR A 77 -27.27 79.05 27.83
C TYR A 77 -27.82 80.08 28.82
N TYR A 78 -28.97 80.68 28.51
CA TYR A 78 -29.71 81.54 29.43
C TYR A 78 -30.48 80.71 30.44
N THR A 79 -31.23 79.72 29.94
CA THR A 79 -31.93 78.70 30.74
C THR A 79 -31.95 77.37 29.98
N PHE A 80 -32.20 76.28 30.67
CA PHE A 80 -32.22 74.94 30.07
C PHE A 80 -33.25 74.03 30.74
N MET A 81 -33.68 73.01 29.99
CA MET A 81 -34.52 71.92 30.48
C MET A 81 -33.96 70.59 29.98
N TRP A 82 -33.93 69.57 30.84
CA TRP A 82 -33.56 68.21 30.45
C TRP A 82 -34.61 67.62 29.49
N VAL A 83 -34.13 66.84 28.52
CA VAL A 83 -34.99 66.13 27.57
C VAL A 83 -35.79 65.05 28.28
N THR A 84 -37.11 65.05 28.08
CA THR A 84 -37.98 63.92 28.42
C THR A 84 -37.66 62.77 27.48
N LEU A 85 -37.45 61.57 28.03
CA LEU A 85 -37.29 60.38 27.19
C LEU A 85 -38.69 59.85 26.80
N PRO A 86 -38.91 59.51 25.50
CA PRO A 86 -40.13 58.85 25.07
C PRO A 86 -40.31 57.53 25.84
N VAL A 87 -41.51 57.27 26.36
CA VAL A 87 -41.80 56.03 27.11
C VAL A 87 -41.94 54.84 26.16
N ASP A 88 -42.45 55.07 24.94
CA ASP A 88 -42.69 54.04 23.91
C ASP A 88 -42.04 54.41 22.56
N LEU A 89 -40.82 53.92 22.32
CA LEU A 89 -40.03 54.16 21.10
C LEU A 89 -40.64 53.60 19.80
N ASN A 90 -41.73 52.81 19.89
CA ASN A 90 -42.33 52.09 18.77
C ASN A 90 -43.69 52.65 18.28
N SER A 91 -44.20 53.74 18.86
CA SER A 91 -45.41 54.39 18.32
C SER A 91 -45.05 55.53 17.37
N GLU A 92 -45.65 55.57 16.17
CA GLU A 92 -45.36 56.66 15.21
C GLU A 92 -45.83 58.04 15.71
N SER A 93 -46.79 58.05 16.64
CA SER A 93 -47.24 59.23 17.38
C SER A 93 -46.20 59.79 18.36
N ALA A 94 -45.18 59.03 18.79
CA ALA A 94 -44.16 59.45 19.75
C ALA A 94 -42.91 60.08 19.09
N LYS A 95 -43.04 60.65 17.88
CA LYS A 95 -41.94 61.34 17.18
C LYS A 95 -41.84 62.83 17.52
N GLN A 96 -42.91 63.43 18.02
CA GLN A 96 -42.96 64.84 18.42
C GLN A 96 -42.97 64.95 19.95
N GLU A 97 -41.85 65.39 20.51
CA GLU A 97 -41.65 65.61 21.93
C GLU A 97 -41.82 67.10 22.27
N GLU A 98 -42.08 67.41 23.54
CA GLU A 98 -42.21 68.79 24.00
C GLU A 98 -41.58 69.03 25.36
N VAL A 99 -41.01 70.21 25.54
CA VAL A 99 -40.43 70.64 26.81
C VAL A 99 -40.93 72.04 27.16
N GLN A 100 -41.35 72.24 28.41
CA GLN A 100 -41.92 73.50 28.86
C GLN A 100 -40.92 74.32 29.67
N PHE A 101 -40.61 75.52 29.17
CA PHE A 101 -39.84 76.53 29.87
C PHE A 101 -40.78 77.42 30.68
N LYS A 102 -40.54 77.52 31.98
CA LYS A 102 -41.36 78.33 32.88
C LYS A 102 -41.03 79.81 32.79
N ALA A 103 -42.06 80.65 32.75
CA ALA A 103 -41.99 82.10 32.55
C ALA A 103 -40.95 82.82 33.42
N TYR A 104 -40.79 82.37 34.67
CA TYR A 104 -39.87 82.98 35.63
C TYR A 104 -38.39 82.71 35.35
N TYR A 105 -38.06 81.75 34.47
CA TYR A 105 -36.71 81.49 33.97
C TYR A 105 -36.46 82.06 32.56
N LEU A 106 -37.41 82.76 31.95
CA LEU A 106 -37.28 83.28 30.60
C LEU A 106 -36.58 84.66 30.57
N PRO A 107 -35.97 85.03 29.43
CA PRO A 107 -35.53 86.39 29.16
C PRO A 107 -36.63 87.44 29.35
N LYS A 108 -36.20 88.68 29.64
CA LYS A 108 -37.07 89.85 29.82
C LYS A 108 -36.58 91.09 29.07
N ASP A 109 -35.56 90.90 28.24
CA ASP A 109 -35.02 91.89 27.31
C ASP A 109 -35.58 91.61 25.89
N ASP A 110 -35.22 92.48 24.96
CA ASP A 110 -35.62 92.47 23.55
C ASP A 110 -34.62 91.73 22.64
N GLU A 111 -33.69 90.96 23.21
CA GLU A 111 -32.67 90.24 22.46
C GLU A 111 -33.26 89.04 21.68
N TYR A 112 -32.58 88.65 20.60
CA TYR A 112 -32.95 87.46 19.85
C TYR A 112 -32.44 86.19 20.55
N TYR A 113 -33.34 85.23 20.74
CA TYR A 113 -33.06 83.92 21.32
C TYR A 113 -33.40 82.79 20.36
N GLN A 114 -32.78 81.62 20.56
CA GLN A 114 -33.06 80.38 19.84
C GLN A 114 -32.97 79.18 20.79
N PHE A 115 -33.78 78.15 20.55
CA PHE A 115 -33.61 76.86 21.18
C PHE A 115 -32.43 76.13 20.55
N CYS A 116 -31.59 75.49 21.35
CA CYS A 116 -30.56 74.56 20.88
C CYS A 116 -30.66 73.25 21.66
N TYR A 117 -30.67 72.13 20.95
CA TYR A 117 -30.60 70.80 21.54
C TYR A 117 -29.14 70.41 21.72
N VAL A 118 -28.73 70.11 22.94
CA VAL A 118 -27.36 69.72 23.30
C VAL A 118 -27.37 68.31 23.85
N ASP A 119 -26.49 67.46 23.34
CA ASP A 119 -26.40 66.08 23.78
C ASP A 119 -25.48 65.89 25.01
N GLN A 120 -25.45 64.67 25.55
CA GLN A 120 -24.61 64.27 26.68
C GLN A 120 -23.11 64.51 26.45
N ASP A 121 -22.63 64.52 25.20
CA ASP A 121 -21.23 64.75 24.84
C ASP A 121 -20.93 66.27 24.67
N GLY A 122 -21.94 67.13 24.80
CA GLY A 122 -21.85 68.58 24.67
C GLY A 122 -22.00 69.09 23.23
N VAL A 123 -22.41 68.24 22.29
CA VAL A 123 -22.55 68.56 20.87
C VAL A 123 -23.97 69.07 20.59
N VAL A 124 -24.08 70.13 19.80
CA VAL A 124 -25.39 70.68 19.39
C VAL A 124 -25.96 69.86 18.24
N ARG A 125 -27.17 69.33 18.41
CA ARG A 125 -27.84 68.41 17.47
C ARG A 125 -29.02 69.03 16.72
N GLY A 126 -29.41 70.23 17.10
CA GLY A 126 -30.47 71.02 16.47
C GLY A 126 -30.47 72.45 17.00
N ALA A 127 -30.89 73.41 16.17
CA ALA A 127 -31.11 74.81 16.54
C ALA A 127 -32.40 75.34 15.89
N SER A 128 -33.17 76.18 16.59
CA SER A 128 -34.40 76.78 16.06
C SER A 128 -34.12 78.03 15.23
N ILE A 129 -35.17 78.54 14.57
CA ILE A 129 -35.20 79.94 14.13
C ILE A 129 -35.13 80.89 15.36
N PRO A 130 -34.61 82.12 15.19
CA PRO A 130 -34.63 83.12 16.25
C PRO A 130 -36.04 83.65 16.57
N PHE A 131 -36.25 84.03 17.84
CA PHE A 131 -37.47 84.62 18.37
C PHE A 131 -37.18 85.71 19.42
N GLN A 132 -38.16 86.56 19.70
CA GLN A 132 -38.11 87.64 20.70
C GLN A 132 -39.27 87.55 21.69
N PHE A 133 -39.17 88.29 22.80
CA PHE A 133 -40.22 88.40 23.82
C PHE A 133 -40.95 89.75 23.68
N CYS A 134 -42.13 89.76 23.06
CA CYS A 134 -42.86 91.00 22.72
C CYS A 134 -44.40 90.86 22.90
N PRO A 135 -45.12 91.93 23.31
CA PRO A 135 -46.58 91.99 23.29
C PRO A 135 -47.13 92.41 21.91
N GLU A 136 -48.27 91.84 21.52
CA GLU A 136 -48.90 91.98 20.19
C GLU A 136 -50.15 92.90 20.27
N ASN A 137 -50.30 93.83 19.32
CA ASN A 137 -51.38 94.84 19.29
C ASN A 137 -51.92 95.04 17.85
N GLU A 138 -53.06 94.43 17.47
CA GLU A 138 -53.57 94.49 16.07
C GLU A 138 -55.09 94.79 15.89
N GLU A 139 -55.81 95.31 16.89
CA GLU A 139 -57.26 95.58 16.78
C GLU A 139 -57.61 97.09 16.71
N ASP A 140 -57.66 97.69 15.50
CA ASP A 140 -58.59 98.78 15.10
C ASP A 140 -58.28 99.34 13.68
N ILE A 141 -58.83 98.73 12.61
CA ILE A 141 -58.88 99.36 11.27
C ILE A 141 -60.25 99.09 10.61
N LEU A 142 -61.10 100.10 10.54
CA LEU A 142 -62.41 100.06 9.87
C LEU A 142 -62.32 100.73 8.49
N VAL A 143 -62.52 99.96 7.41
CA VAL A 143 -62.45 100.46 6.02
C VAL A 143 -63.85 100.84 5.52
N VAL A 144 -63.99 102.04 4.96
CA VAL A 144 -65.24 102.55 4.35
C VAL A 144 -65.01 102.74 2.85
N THR A 145 -65.78 102.03 2.01
CA THR A 145 -65.72 102.10 0.54
C THR A 145 -66.97 102.77 -0.06
N THR A 146 -66.91 103.16 -1.33
CA THR A 146 -67.96 103.95 -2.01
C THR A 146 -68.80 103.10 -2.98
N GLN A 147 -70.05 103.53 -3.22
CA GLN A 147 -71.07 102.77 -3.96
C GLN A 147 -70.62 102.30 -5.36
N GLY A 148 -69.88 103.12 -6.12
CA GLY A 148 -69.41 102.77 -7.47
C GLY A 148 -68.34 101.67 -7.49
N GLU A 149 -67.48 101.65 -6.48
CA GLU A 149 -66.48 100.59 -6.30
C GLU A 149 -67.17 99.23 -6.01
N VAL A 150 -68.32 99.25 -5.33
CA VAL A 150 -69.12 98.04 -5.06
C VAL A 150 -69.69 97.45 -6.35
N GLU A 151 -70.15 98.27 -7.30
CA GLU A 151 -70.71 97.78 -8.58
C GLU A 151 -69.64 97.12 -9.48
N GLU A 152 -68.43 97.70 -9.59
CA GLU A 152 -67.30 97.06 -10.28
C GLU A 152 -66.85 95.77 -9.57
N ILE A 153 -66.81 95.77 -8.22
CA ILE A 153 -66.48 94.58 -7.42
C ILE A 153 -67.56 93.48 -7.59
N GLU A 154 -68.84 93.83 -7.74
CA GLU A 154 -69.90 92.85 -8.00
C GLU A 154 -69.81 92.22 -9.39
N GLU A 155 -69.45 92.98 -10.42
CA GLU A 155 -69.26 92.46 -11.77
C GLU A 155 -68.01 91.58 -11.85
N HIS A 156 -66.89 92.02 -11.28
CA HIS A 156 -65.67 91.21 -11.18
C HIS A 156 -65.89 89.92 -10.37
N ASN A 157 -66.67 89.96 -9.28
CA ASN A 157 -67.03 88.75 -8.53
C ASN A 157 -67.87 87.75 -9.35
N LYS A 158 -68.73 88.20 -10.27
CA LYS A 158 -69.48 87.29 -11.17
C LYS A 158 -68.54 86.58 -12.15
N GLU A 159 -67.56 87.29 -12.70
CA GLU A 159 -66.51 86.68 -13.53
C GLU A 159 -65.67 85.67 -12.75
N LEU A 160 -65.20 86.06 -11.54
CA LEU A 160 -64.45 85.17 -10.65
C LEU A 160 -65.25 83.92 -10.25
N CYS A 161 -66.56 84.03 -10.04
CA CYS A 161 -67.42 82.89 -9.75
C CYS A 161 -67.51 81.93 -10.95
N LYS A 162 -67.54 82.46 -12.17
CA LYS A 162 -67.57 81.66 -13.40
C LYS A 162 -66.25 80.93 -13.63
N GLU A 163 -65.12 81.62 -13.51
CA GLU A 163 -63.79 80.99 -13.60
C GLU A 163 -63.59 79.93 -12.50
N ASN A 164 -64.02 80.20 -11.26
CA ASN A 164 -63.97 79.21 -10.19
C ASN A 164 -64.81 77.96 -10.51
N GLN A 165 -65.98 78.13 -11.14
CA GLN A 165 -66.80 76.98 -11.54
C GLN A 165 -66.13 76.17 -12.66
N GLU A 166 -65.59 76.83 -13.69
CA GLU A 166 -64.86 76.18 -14.79
C GLU A 166 -63.59 75.44 -14.27
N LEU A 167 -62.84 76.05 -13.35
CA LEU A 167 -61.71 75.41 -12.65
C LEU A 167 -62.13 74.21 -11.81
N LYS A 168 -63.28 74.30 -11.13
CA LYS A 168 -63.82 73.22 -10.28
C LYS A 168 -64.25 72.02 -11.12
N ASP A 169 -64.92 72.26 -12.25
CA ASP A 169 -65.31 71.22 -13.21
C ASP A 169 -64.07 70.58 -13.87
N SER A 170 -63.05 71.37 -14.20
CA SER A 170 -61.75 70.88 -14.66
C SER A 170 -61.05 70.01 -13.62
N CYS A 171 -61.06 70.42 -12.34
CA CYS A 171 -60.47 69.68 -11.23
C CYS A 171 -61.16 68.32 -11.02
N VAL A 172 -62.50 68.27 -11.07
CA VAL A 172 -63.27 67.02 -11.03
C VAL A 172 -62.94 66.10 -12.21
N SER A 173 -62.78 66.67 -13.42
CA SER A 173 -62.40 65.90 -14.61
C SER A 173 -61.00 65.29 -14.48
N LEU A 174 -60.02 66.07 -14.04
CA LEU A 174 -58.66 65.61 -13.76
C LEU A 174 -58.60 64.57 -12.64
N GLN A 175 -59.39 64.75 -11.57
CA GLN A 175 -59.50 63.80 -10.47
C GLN A 175 -60.07 62.46 -10.95
N LYS A 176 -61.09 62.50 -11.83
CA LYS A 176 -61.62 61.31 -12.48
C LYS A 176 -60.55 60.62 -13.34
N GLN A 177 -59.87 61.35 -14.23
CA GLN A 177 -58.80 60.79 -15.07
C GLN A 177 -57.66 60.17 -14.26
N ASN A 178 -57.23 60.80 -13.16
CA ASN A 178 -56.25 60.22 -12.25
C ASN A 178 -56.74 58.92 -11.62
N SER A 179 -58.01 58.85 -11.19
CA SER A 179 -58.59 57.62 -10.64
C SER A 179 -58.67 56.49 -11.67
N GLU A 180 -59.08 56.79 -12.91
CA GLU A 180 -59.12 55.82 -14.01
C GLU A 180 -57.71 55.30 -14.34
N MET A 181 -56.73 56.20 -14.53
CA MET A 181 -55.33 55.86 -14.75
C MET A 181 -54.72 55.03 -13.60
N GLN A 182 -55.08 55.34 -12.35
CA GLN A 182 -54.61 54.58 -11.18
C GLN A 182 -55.19 53.16 -11.15
N THR A 183 -56.46 52.96 -11.53
CA THR A 183 -57.05 51.62 -11.67
C THR A 183 -56.45 50.83 -12.83
N GLU A 184 -56.14 51.47 -13.96
CA GLU A 184 -55.47 50.81 -15.08
C GLU A 184 -54.03 50.41 -14.74
N LEU A 185 -53.30 51.26 -14.00
CA LEU A 185 -51.95 50.95 -13.50
C LEU A 185 -51.98 49.77 -12.52
N GLN A 186 -52.94 49.72 -11.59
CA GLN A 186 -53.13 48.56 -10.70
C GLN A 186 -53.39 47.27 -11.49
N LYS A 187 -54.30 47.32 -12.47
CA LYS A 187 -54.59 46.17 -13.32
C LYS A 187 -53.35 45.71 -14.11
N LYS A 188 -52.54 46.63 -14.62
CA LYS A 188 -51.28 46.31 -15.31
C LYS A 188 -50.22 45.72 -14.37
N GLN A 189 -50.17 46.18 -13.13
CA GLN A 189 -49.32 45.61 -12.07
C GLN A 189 -49.72 44.15 -11.79
N GLU A 190 -51.01 43.86 -11.63
CA GLU A 190 -51.53 42.50 -11.42
C GLU A 190 -51.30 41.58 -12.63
N GLU A 191 -51.52 42.07 -13.86
CA GLU A 191 -51.21 41.33 -15.08
C GLU A 191 -49.72 40.94 -15.14
N LEU A 192 -48.81 41.87 -14.78
CA LEU A 192 -47.37 41.65 -14.79
C LEU A 192 -46.91 40.63 -13.73
N GLU A 193 -47.41 40.71 -12.50
CA GLU A 193 -47.05 39.75 -11.44
C GLU A 193 -47.61 38.34 -11.74
N ASN A 194 -48.81 38.25 -12.32
CA ASN A 194 -49.34 36.96 -12.80
C ASN A 194 -48.50 36.36 -13.93
N LEU A 195 -48.01 37.18 -14.88
CA LEU A 195 -47.10 36.76 -15.94
C LEU A 195 -45.78 36.23 -15.38
N LYS A 196 -45.11 37.00 -14.50
CA LYS A 196 -43.87 36.57 -13.83
C LYS A 196 -44.03 35.26 -13.07
N SER A 197 -45.10 35.14 -12.28
CA SER A 197 -45.42 33.94 -11.48
C SER A 197 -45.60 32.71 -12.39
N LYS A 198 -46.27 32.90 -13.53
CA LYS A 198 -46.46 31.84 -14.52
C LYS A 198 -45.14 31.46 -15.21
N GLU A 199 -44.37 32.43 -15.70
CA GLU A 199 -43.06 32.16 -16.34
C GLU A 199 -42.10 31.44 -15.39
N GLN A 200 -42.05 31.87 -14.12
CA GLN A 200 -41.24 31.20 -13.10
C GLN A 200 -41.72 29.76 -12.85
N LYS A 201 -43.03 29.53 -12.77
CA LYS A 201 -43.60 28.18 -12.62
C LYS A 201 -43.28 27.29 -13.82
N ASP A 202 -43.51 27.79 -15.03
CA ASP A 202 -43.26 27.05 -16.28
C ASP A 202 -41.76 26.70 -16.39
N CYS A 203 -40.86 27.60 -15.98
CA CYS A 203 -39.42 27.35 -15.88
C CYS A 203 -39.09 26.19 -14.91
N TRP A 204 -39.56 26.26 -13.66
CA TRP A 204 -39.36 25.17 -12.67
C TRP A 204 -39.96 23.83 -13.13
N GLU A 205 -41.09 23.85 -13.83
CA GLU A 205 -41.73 22.64 -14.36
C GLU A 205 -40.90 21.99 -15.48
N THR A 206 -40.26 22.79 -16.35
CA THR A 206 -39.31 22.26 -17.34
C THR A 206 -38.03 21.70 -16.72
N GLU A 207 -37.44 22.36 -15.71
CA GLU A 207 -36.26 21.86 -15.01
C GLU A 207 -36.55 20.55 -14.26
N LEU A 208 -37.72 20.46 -13.61
CA LEU A 208 -38.19 19.25 -12.95
C LEU A 208 -38.39 18.07 -13.93
N LEU A 209 -38.89 18.35 -15.14
CA LEU A 209 -39.01 17.36 -16.22
C LEU A 209 -37.62 16.87 -16.68
N GLN A 210 -36.70 17.80 -16.91
CA GLN A 210 -35.32 17.48 -17.32
C GLN A 210 -34.57 16.65 -16.27
N LEU A 211 -34.71 16.99 -14.99
CA LEU A 211 -34.13 16.23 -13.86
C LEU A 211 -34.76 14.83 -13.72
N LYS A 212 -36.05 14.66 -14.02
CA LYS A 212 -36.70 13.34 -14.05
C LYS A 212 -36.18 12.49 -15.20
N GLU A 213 -36.04 13.05 -16.40
CA GLU A 213 -35.49 12.34 -17.57
C GLU A 213 -34.03 11.92 -17.32
N GLN A 214 -33.20 12.81 -16.77
CA GLN A 214 -31.83 12.49 -16.37
C GLN A 214 -31.78 11.36 -15.33
N ASN A 215 -32.61 11.41 -14.28
CA ASN A 215 -32.68 10.33 -13.28
C ASN A 215 -33.13 9.00 -13.90
N GLN A 216 -34.12 9.01 -14.79
CA GLN A 216 -34.58 7.80 -15.48
C GLN A 216 -33.48 7.22 -16.38
N LYS A 217 -32.75 8.08 -17.12
CA LYS A 217 -31.60 7.68 -17.92
C LYS A 217 -30.51 7.04 -17.05
N MET A 218 -30.09 7.74 -15.98
CA MET A 218 -29.08 7.24 -15.03
C MET A 218 -29.50 5.91 -14.39
N SER A 219 -30.78 5.76 -14.02
CA SER A 219 -31.32 4.50 -13.51
C SER A 219 -31.20 3.36 -14.54
N SER A 220 -31.55 3.62 -15.80
CA SER A 220 -31.42 2.64 -16.90
C SER A 220 -29.97 2.28 -17.22
N GLU A 221 -29.04 3.22 -17.05
CA GLU A 221 -27.60 2.96 -17.21
C GLU A 221 -27.05 2.16 -16.04
N ASN A 222 -27.49 2.45 -14.82
CA ASN A 222 -27.12 1.71 -13.62
C ASN A 222 -27.63 0.26 -13.65
N GLU A 223 -28.85 0.02 -14.13
CA GLU A 223 -29.41 -1.32 -14.35
C GLU A 223 -28.59 -2.11 -15.39
N LYS A 224 -28.24 -1.50 -16.53
CA LYS A 224 -27.34 -2.09 -17.53
C LYS A 224 -25.95 -2.40 -16.96
N MET A 225 -25.42 -1.54 -16.09
CA MET A 225 -24.15 -1.77 -15.41
C MET A 225 -24.24 -2.93 -14.41
N GLY A 226 -25.35 -3.06 -13.67
CA GLY A 226 -25.63 -4.21 -12.82
C GLY A 226 -25.59 -5.54 -13.60
N VAL A 227 -26.33 -5.63 -14.71
CA VAL A 227 -26.32 -6.81 -15.59
C VAL A 227 -24.91 -7.13 -16.14
N ARG A 228 -24.10 -6.11 -16.43
CA ARG A 228 -22.69 -6.30 -16.84
C ARG A 228 -21.82 -6.83 -15.71
N VAL A 229 -22.02 -6.37 -14.47
CA VAL A 229 -21.32 -6.88 -13.29
C VAL A 229 -21.70 -8.33 -13.03
N ASP A 230 -22.98 -8.68 -13.03
CA ASP A 230 -23.46 -10.06 -12.85
C ASP A 230 -22.89 -11.00 -13.93
N HIS A 231 -22.83 -10.53 -15.18
CA HIS A 231 -22.24 -11.29 -16.28
C HIS A 231 -20.74 -11.54 -16.07
N LEU A 232 -19.98 -10.51 -15.66
CA LEU A 232 -18.56 -10.66 -15.36
C LEU A 232 -18.32 -11.56 -14.14
N GLN A 233 -19.15 -11.45 -13.09
CA GLN A 233 -19.12 -12.31 -11.91
C GLN A 233 -19.32 -13.79 -12.30
N ALA A 234 -20.28 -14.08 -13.18
CA ALA A 234 -20.53 -15.43 -13.70
C ALA A 234 -19.37 -15.94 -14.59
N GLN A 235 -18.75 -15.07 -15.40
CA GLN A 235 -17.56 -15.43 -16.17
C GLN A 235 -16.37 -15.75 -15.25
N LEU A 236 -16.11 -14.93 -14.23
CA LEU A 236 -15.04 -15.16 -13.26
C LEU A 236 -15.25 -16.49 -12.51
N SER A 237 -16.44 -16.75 -11.98
CA SER A 237 -16.76 -18.04 -11.33
C SER A 237 -16.59 -19.24 -12.27
N THR A 238 -16.83 -19.05 -13.58
CA THR A 238 -16.58 -20.08 -14.58
C THR A 238 -15.10 -20.30 -14.86
N GLN A 239 -14.27 -19.25 -14.79
CA GLN A 239 -12.81 -19.36 -14.92
C GLN A 239 -12.17 -19.95 -13.66
N GLU A 240 -12.60 -19.52 -12.47
CA GLU A 240 -12.18 -20.08 -11.17
C GLU A 240 -12.36 -21.60 -11.15
N LYS A 241 -13.57 -22.10 -11.52
CA LYS A 241 -13.85 -23.54 -11.63
C LYS A 241 -13.05 -24.28 -12.70
N LYS A 242 -12.51 -23.58 -13.71
CA LYS A 242 -11.58 -24.19 -14.69
C LYS A 242 -10.17 -24.27 -14.11
N ILE A 243 -9.71 -23.20 -13.45
CA ILE A 243 -8.42 -23.15 -12.77
C ILE A 243 -8.37 -24.21 -11.67
N GLU A 244 -9.40 -24.32 -10.83
CA GLU A 244 -9.52 -25.33 -9.77
C GLU A 244 -9.39 -26.77 -10.32
N LYS A 245 -10.06 -27.08 -11.44
CA LYS A 245 -9.92 -28.38 -12.11
C LYS A 245 -8.52 -28.63 -12.65
N LEU A 246 -7.89 -27.62 -13.25
CA LEU A 246 -6.51 -27.73 -13.76
C LEU A 246 -5.50 -27.89 -12.62
N VAL A 247 -5.72 -27.22 -11.49
CA VAL A 247 -4.91 -27.38 -10.27
C VAL A 247 -5.03 -28.80 -9.73
N GLN A 248 -6.25 -29.36 -9.65
CA GLN A 248 -6.44 -30.75 -9.25
C GLN A 248 -5.76 -31.73 -10.23
N GLU A 249 -5.91 -31.53 -11.55
CA GLU A 249 -5.25 -32.39 -12.55
C GLU A 249 -3.71 -32.32 -12.48
N VAL A 250 -3.14 -31.15 -12.15
CA VAL A 250 -1.71 -30.99 -11.90
C VAL A 250 -1.28 -31.68 -10.61
N GLN A 251 -2.08 -31.59 -9.54
CA GLN A 251 -1.83 -32.29 -8.27
C GLN A 251 -1.82 -33.81 -8.48
N ASP A 252 -2.87 -34.37 -9.10
CA ASP A 252 -3.01 -35.80 -9.38
C ASP A 252 -1.83 -36.33 -10.22
N LYS A 253 -1.38 -35.56 -11.24
CA LYS A 253 -0.20 -35.92 -12.06
C LYS A 253 1.11 -35.80 -11.30
N THR A 254 1.22 -34.87 -10.37
CA THR A 254 2.41 -34.71 -9.52
C THR A 254 2.56 -35.89 -8.57
N GLU A 255 1.45 -36.35 -7.97
CA GLU A 255 1.41 -37.55 -7.13
C GLU A 255 1.75 -38.83 -7.91
N GLN A 256 1.24 -38.97 -9.14
CA GLN A 256 1.62 -40.07 -10.05
C GLN A 256 3.12 -40.03 -10.39
N LEU A 257 3.69 -38.85 -10.65
CA LEU A 257 5.11 -38.69 -10.95
C LEU A 257 5.97 -39.05 -9.72
N GLU A 258 5.57 -38.65 -8.51
CA GLU A 258 6.22 -39.09 -7.28
C GLU A 258 6.18 -40.61 -7.08
N HIS A 259 5.05 -41.26 -7.39
CA HIS A 259 4.92 -42.71 -7.30
C HIS A 259 5.91 -43.41 -8.23
N LEU A 260 5.90 -43.05 -9.52
CA LEU A 260 6.82 -43.58 -10.53
C LEU A 260 8.29 -43.28 -10.19
N LYS A 261 8.58 -42.15 -9.53
CA LYS A 261 9.93 -41.82 -9.06
C LYS A 261 10.37 -42.73 -7.90
N LYS A 262 9.45 -43.07 -6.98
CA LYS A 262 9.70 -44.02 -5.88
C LYS A 262 9.92 -45.44 -6.43
N GLU A 263 9.09 -45.89 -7.38
CA GLU A 263 9.24 -47.19 -8.05
C GLU A 263 10.55 -47.30 -8.84
N ASN A 264 10.89 -46.30 -9.65
CA ASN A 264 12.17 -46.27 -10.36
C ASN A 264 13.38 -46.26 -9.40
N GLY A 265 13.26 -45.59 -8.25
CA GLY A 265 14.27 -45.64 -7.18
C GLY A 265 14.45 -47.05 -6.61
N GLN A 266 13.35 -47.76 -6.33
CA GLN A 266 13.40 -49.15 -5.87
C GLN A 266 13.99 -50.09 -6.93
N LEU A 267 13.56 -49.98 -8.19
CA LEU A 267 14.11 -50.76 -9.30
C LEU A 267 15.60 -50.52 -9.50
N PHE A 268 16.07 -49.27 -9.34
CA PHE A 268 17.49 -48.95 -9.41
C PHE A 268 18.29 -49.63 -8.29
N LEU A 269 17.79 -49.60 -7.05
CA LEU A 269 18.42 -50.30 -5.91
C LEU A 269 18.51 -51.81 -6.18
N SER A 270 17.40 -52.46 -6.54
CA SER A 270 17.40 -53.89 -6.88
C SER A 270 18.30 -54.24 -8.06
N LEU A 271 18.42 -53.37 -9.06
CA LEU A 271 19.36 -53.55 -10.18
C LEU A 271 20.82 -53.42 -9.73
N THR A 272 21.14 -52.52 -8.80
CA THR A 272 22.49 -52.42 -8.22
C THR A 272 22.84 -53.65 -7.36
N GLU A 273 21.93 -54.13 -6.53
CA GLU A 273 22.08 -55.36 -5.76
C GLU A 273 22.28 -56.57 -6.69
N GLN A 274 21.47 -56.69 -7.75
CA GLN A 274 21.61 -57.76 -8.75
C GLN A 274 22.98 -57.72 -9.44
N LYS A 275 23.49 -56.53 -9.79
CA LYS A 275 24.84 -56.37 -10.37
C LYS A 275 25.95 -56.77 -9.39
N GLU A 276 25.81 -56.45 -8.10
CA GLU A 276 26.75 -56.94 -7.09
C GLU A 276 26.73 -58.46 -6.95
N HIS A 277 25.53 -59.06 -6.91
CA HIS A 277 25.37 -60.51 -6.87
C HIS A 277 25.96 -61.18 -8.11
N GLN A 278 25.75 -60.60 -9.30
CA GLN A 278 26.38 -61.07 -10.54
C GLN A 278 27.90 -61.00 -10.46
N LYS A 279 28.49 -59.87 -10.01
CA LYS A 279 29.95 -59.74 -9.85
C LYS A 279 30.53 -60.76 -8.86
N LYS A 280 29.84 -61.03 -7.76
CA LYS A 280 30.21 -62.07 -6.77
C LYS A 280 30.13 -63.49 -7.38
N LEU A 281 29.12 -63.75 -8.22
CA LEU A 281 28.99 -65.01 -8.94
C LEU A 281 30.09 -65.18 -10.01
N GLU A 282 30.40 -64.15 -10.77
CA GLU A 282 31.50 -64.14 -11.75
C GLU A 282 32.85 -64.40 -11.08
N GLN A 283 33.13 -63.77 -9.94
CA GLN A 283 34.32 -64.03 -9.14
C GLN A 283 34.39 -65.50 -8.69
N THR A 284 33.31 -66.05 -8.11
CA THR A 284 33.33 -67.45 -7.64
C THR A 284 33.46 -68.46 -8.79
N VAL A 285 32.88 -68.18 -9.96
CA VAL A 285 33.09 -68.99 -11.18
C VAL A 285 34.55 -68.96 -11.61
N GLU A 286 35.21 -67.80 -11.58
CA GLU A 286 36.62 -67.69 -11.95
C GLU A 286 37.55 -68.38 -10.93
N GLU A 287 37.27 -68.24 -9.63
CA GLU A 287 37.96 -69.02 -8.58
C GLU A 287 37.78 -70.53 -8.76
N MET A 288 36.59 -71.00 -9.19
CA MET A 288 36.36 -72.40 -9.50
C MET A 288 37.14 -72.87 -10.72
N LYS A 289 37.22 -72.09 -11.81
CA LYS A 289 38.08 -72.42 -12.97
C LYS A 289 39.56 -72.50 -12.60
N GLN A 290 40.05 -71.61 -11.73
CA GLN A 290 41.43 -71.67 -11.23
C GLN A 290 41.68 -72.94 -10.41
N LYS A 291 40.73 -73.34 -9.55
CA LYS A 291 40.79 -74.60 -8.79
C LYS A 291 40.71 -75.83 -9.71
N GLU A 292 39.85 -75.80 -10.72
CA GLU A 292 39.70 -76.86 -11.72
C GLU A 292 40.98 -77.04 -12.54
N THR A 293 41.53 -75.96 -13.12
CA THR A 293 42.79 -76.02 -13.88
C THR A 293 43.98 -76.44 -13.02
N ALA A 294 44.03 -76.07 -11.73
CA ALA A 294 45.02 -76.58 -10.79
C ALA A 294 44.83 -78.09 -10.48
N ALA A 295 43.59 -78.55 -10.32
CA ALA A 295 43.26 -79.96 -10.11
C ALA A 295 43.62 -80.80 -11.34
N VAL A 296 43.30 -80.34 -12.55
CA VAL A 296 43.68 -80.99 -13.81
C VAL A 296 45.19 -81.08 -13.97
N LYS A 297 45.95 -80.00 -13.68
CA LYS A 297 47.43 -80.05 -13.67
C LYS A 297 47.97 -81.09 -12.69
N LYS A 298 47.44 -81.13 -11.46
CA LYS A 298 47.84 -82.11 -10.44
C LYS A 298 47.47 -83.55 -10.85
N GLN A 299 46.34 -83.74 -11.52
CA GLN A 299 45.93 -85.05 -12.03
C GLN A 299 46.81 -85.50 -13.20
N GLN A 300 47.23 -84.59 -14.08
CA GLN A 300 48.22 -84.86 -15.12
C GLN A 300 49.56 -85.28 -14.49
N GLU A 301 50.07 -84.51 -13.52
CA GLU A 301 51.33 -84.83 -12.83
C GLU A 301 51.28 -86.21 -12.13
N LEU A 302 50.18 -86.54 -11.45
CA LEU A 302 49.97 -87.88 -10.88
C LEU A 302 49.86 -88.98 -11.95
N THR A 303 49.36 -88.66 -13.14
CA THR A 303 49.29 -89.61 -14.27
C THR A 303 50.69 -89.87 -14.83
N ASP A 304 51.50 -88.82 -15.01
CA ASP A 304 52.89 -88.92 -15.46
C ASP A 304 53.78 -89.65 -14.44
N GLN A 305 53.58 -89.40 -13.14
CA GLN A 305 54.25 -90.16 -12.07
C GLN A 305 53.86 -91.65 -12.08
N ASN A 306 52.58 -91.98 -12.30
CA ASN A 306 52.15 -93.37 -12.45
C ASN A 306 52.74 -94.04 -13.70
N LEU A 307 52.92 -93.29 -14.79
CA LEU A 307 53.59 -93.77 -16.00
C LEU A 307 55.07 -94.09 -15.72
N ASP A 308 55.81 -93.19 -15.06
CA ASP A 308 57.21 -93.42 -14.68
C ASP A 308 57.36 -94.58 -13.69
N LEU A 309 56.51 -94.67 -12.67
CA LEU A 309 56.48 -95.81 -11.75
C LEU A 309 56.18 -97.13 -12.47
N SER A 310 55.26 -97.14 -13.44
CA SER A 310 54.96 -98.31 -14.27
C SER A 310 56.16 -98.72 -15.13
N LYS A 311 56.88 -97.75 -15.70
CA LYS A 311 58.13 -97.95 -16.44
C LYS A 311 59.21 -98.56 -15.53
N ARG A 312 59.47 -97.97 -14.36
CA ARG A 312 60.43 -98.51 -13.38
C ARG A 312 60.05 -99.90 -12.88
N LEU A 313 58.75 -100.19 -12.72
CA LEU A 313 58.27 -101.54 -12.40
C LEU A 313 58.57 -102.54 -13.52
N SER A 314 58.40 -102.14 -14.79
CA SER A 314 58.79 -102.98 -15.94
C SER A 314 60.30 -103.20 -16.03
N GLU A 315 61.11 -102.18 -15.76
CA GLU A 315 62.57 -102.26 -15.76
C GLU A 315 63.08 -103.16 -14.61
N ASN A 316 62.50 -103.01 -13.41
CA ASN A 316 62.76 -103.91 -12.28
C ASN A 316 62.31 -105.35 -12.56
N LYS A 317 61.22 -105.55 -13.29
CA LYS A 317 60.78 -106.90 -13.72
C LYS A 317 61.81 -107.53 -14.66
N ILE A 318 62.29 -106.80 -15.66
CA ILE A 318 63.34 -107.27 -16.58
C ILE A 318 64.65 -107.59 -15.82
N LEU A 319 65.02 -106.76 -14.84
CA LEU A 319 66.17 -107.01 -13.97
C LEU A 319 65.97 -108.26 -13.11
N TYR A 320 64.79 -108.45 -12.52
CA TYR A 320 64.45 -109.63 -11.72
C TYR A 320 64.50 -110.90 -12.57
N ASP A 321 63.92 -110.89 -13.77
CA ASP A 321 63.98 -112.01 -14.72
C ASP A 321 65.41 -112.25 -15.25
N GLY A 322 66.27 -111.22 -15.25
CA GLY A 322 67.71 -111.33 -15.48
C GLY A 322 68.44 -112.05 -14.34
N LEU A 323 68.27 -111.55 -13.11
CA LEU A 323 68.86 -112.13 -11.89
C LEU A 323 68.40 -113.57 -11.64
N GLN A 324 67.15 -113.89 -11.96
CA GLN A 324 66.61 -115.25 -11.87
C GLN A 324 67.30 -116.20 -12.86
N ARG A 325 67.51 -115.78 -14.12
CA ARG A 325 68.31 -116.55 -15.10
C ARG A 325 69.77 -116.69 -14.69
N GLU A 326 70.37 -115.64 -14.11
CA GLU A 326 71.74 -115.71 -13.60
C GLU A 326 71.84 -116.68 -12.41
N LYS A 327 70.90 -116.62 -11.46
CA LYS A 327 70.78 -117.59 -10.36
C LYS A 327 70.65 -119.03 -10.86
N GLU A 328 69.82 -119.29 -11.86
CA GLU A 328 69.70 -120.63 -12.48
C GLU A 328 71.01 -121.05 -13.17
N THR A 329 71.71 -120.12 -13.81
CA THR A 329 73.01 -120.37 -14.45
C THR A 329 74.10 -120.65 -13.42
N MET A 330 74.09 -119.93 -12.29
CA MET A 330 74.99 -120.14 -11.16
C MET A 330 74.67 -121.44 -10.42
N GLN A 331 73.39 -121.82 -10.28
CA GLN A 331 73.01 -123.15 -9.80
C GLN A 331 73.53 -124.25 -10.71
N LYS A 332 73.35 -124.14 -12.04
CA LYS A 332 73.91 -125.09 -13.01
C LYS A 332 75.44 -125.20 -12.91
N LYS A 333 76.16 -124.08 -12.78
CA LYS A 333 77.62 -124.06 -12.55
C LYS A 333 78.01 -124.69 -11.21
N ASN A 334 77.23 -124.46 -10.15
CA ASN A 334 77.48 -125.02 -8.82
C ASN A 334 77.25 -126.54 -8.80
N GLU A 335 76.19 -127.04 -9.45
CA GLU A 335 76.01 -128.49 -9.65
C GLU A 335 77.12 -129.09 -10.54
N LEU A 336 77.61 -128.36 -11.55
CA LEU A 336 78.78 -128.78 -12.33
C LEU A 336 80.05 -128.87 -11.45
N LEU A 337 80.28 -127.86 -10.58
CA LEU A 337 81.39 -127.83 -9.63
C LEU A 337 81.27 -128.89 -8.53
N LYS A 338 80.06 -129.27 -8.11
CA LYS A 338 79.83 -130.45 -7.24
C LYS A 338 80.19 -131.74 -7.97
N SER A 339 79.73 -131.91 -9.20
CA SER A 339 80.06 -133.09 -10.02
C SER A 339 81.58 -133.21 -10.23
N GLU A 340 82.25 -132.08 -10.45
CA GLU A 340 83.70 -132.03 -10.61
C GLU A 340 84.46 -132.24 -9.29
N ASN A 341 83.96 -131.73 -8.15
CA ASN A 341 84.47 -132.08 -6.82
C ASN A 341 84.34 -133.58 -6.56
N ASN A 342 83.19 -134.19 -6.88
CA ASN A 342 82.99 -135.64 -6.75
C ASN A 342 83.94 -136.42 -7.68
N ARG A 343 84.24 -135.91 -8.88
CA ARG A 343 85.25 -136.49 -9.79
C ARG A 343 86.67 -136.42 -9.21
N LEU A 344 87.02 -135.32 -8.52
CA LEU A 344 88.31 -135.15 -7.84
C LEU A 344 88.41 -136.01 -6.57
N LEU A 345 87.33 -136.11 -5.77
CA LEU A 345 87.23 -137.01 -4.61
C LEU A 345 87.44 -138.47 -5.00
N SER A 346 86.92 -138.88 -6.16
CA SER A 346 87.13 -140.23 -6.71
C SER A 346 88.59 -140.58 -7.02
N TYR A 347 89.48 -139.58 -7.19
CA TYR A 347 90.91 -139.81 -7.45
C TYR A 347 91.74 -139.97 -6.17
N MET A 348 91.21 -139.58 -5.00
CA MET A 348 91.93 -139.63 -3.71
C MET A 348 91.51 -140.80 -2.81
N GLY A 349 90.77 -141.79 -3.33
CA GLY A 349 90.50 -143.04 -2.62
C GLY A 349 89.62 -142.92 -1.37
N LEU A 350 88.87 -141.81 -1.24
CA LEU A 350 87.99 -141.52 -0.11
C LEU A 350 86.52 -141.37 -0.56
N ASN A 351 85.94 -142.44 -1.08
CA ASN A 351 84.49 -142.53 -1.32
C ASN A 351 83.86 -143.43 -0.24
N TYR A 352 83.32 -142.80 0.80
CA TYR A 352 82.36 -143.41 1.73
C TYR A 352 81.11 -142.51 1.79
N ASP A 353 80.17 -142.78 0.89
CA ASP A 353 78.79 -142.31 1.02
C ASP A 353 78.03 -143.24 1.97
N SER A 354 77.48 -142.71 3.07
CA SER A 354 76.38 -143.33 3.83
C SER A 354 75.66 -142.31 4.72
N LEU A 355 74.49 -141.91 4.22
CA LEU A 355 73.32 -141.34 4.90
C LEU A 355 72.84 -142.21 6.11
N PRO A 356 71.77 -141.83 6.85
CA PRO A 356 71.23 -140.50 7.21
C PRO A 356 70.92 -140.37 8.72
N TYR A 357 70.46 -139.19 9.18
CA TYR A 357 69.45 -139.15 10.25
C TYR A 357 68.50 -137.94 10.11
N GLN A 358 67.22 -138.12 10.47
CA GLN A 358 66.13 -137.18 10.18
C GLN A 358 65.87 -136.16 11.30
N ALA A 359 65.29 -135.01 10.91
CA ALA A 359 64.65 -134.03 11.80
C ALA A 359 63.30 -134.57 12.36
N PRO A 360 62.67 -133.94 13.38
CA PRO A 360 61.92 -132.66 13.24
C PRO A 360 62.14 -131.71 14.48
N THR A 361 61.64 -130.48 14.66
CA THR A 361 60.83 -129.44 13.93
C THR A 361 61.11 -128.07 14.63
N SER A 362 60.67 -126.85 14.26
CA SER A 362 59.86 -126.29 13.14
C SER A 362 60.11 -124.75 13.02
N SER A 363 59.50 -124.13 12.00
CA SER A 363 58.91 -122.77 11.99
C SER A 363 59.73 -121.53 12.36
N GLN A 364 59.97 -120.73 11.31
CA GLN A 364 59.63 -119.29 11.19
C GLN A 364 60.78 -118.26 11.23
N GLY A 365 61.02 -117.65 10.05
CA GLY A 365 61.61 -116.31 9.91
C GLY A 365 63.13 -116.21 10.09
N GLY A 366 63.86 -116.06 9.00
CA GLY A 366 65.31 -115.91 9.04
C GLY A 366 65.78 -114.70 9.87
N ALA A 367 66.74 -114.93 10.75
CA ALA A 367 67.60 -113.92 11.34
C ALA A 367 68.25 -113.06 10.22
N ARG A 368 68.32 -111.73 10.37
CA ARG A 368 69.46 -111.00 10.97
C ARG A 368 70.76 -111.31 10.21
N GLN A 369 71.48 -110.32 9.66
CA GLN A 369 72.19 -109.30 10.45
C GLN A 369 72.32 -107.97 9.70
N ASN A 370 71.98 -106.87 10.37
CA ASN A 370 72.43 -105.52 10.01
C ASN A 370 73.64 -105.15 10.87
N PRO A 371 74.81 -104.97 10.25
CA PRO A 371 75.80 -103.96 10.64
C PRO A 371 76.10 -103.07 9.42
N GLY A 372 76.09 -101.74 9.47
CA GLY A 372 76.39 -100.89 10.62
C GLY A 372 77.59 -100.00 10.29
N LEU A 373 77.43 -99.05 9.36
CA LEU A 373 78.39 -97.99 9.02
C LEU A 373 77.57 -96.71 8.72
N VAL A 374 77.66 -95.66 9.54
CA VAL A 374 78.69 -94.59 9.58
C VAL A 374 78.39 -93.45 8.59
N TYR A 375 77.77 -92.37 9.11
CA TYR A 375 78.35 -91.03 9.12
C TYR A 375 77.67 -90.19 10.23
N GLY A 376 78.32 -89.12 10.71
CA GLY A 376 77.73 -88.22 11.72
C GLY A 376 78.41 -86.85 11.80
N ASN A 377 77.65 -85.85 12.28
CA ASN A 377 78.03 -84.42 12.48
C ASN A 377 78.34 -83.64 11.16
N PRO A 378 78.42 -82.27 11.13
CA PRO A 378 78.60 -81.32 12.26
C PRO A 378 77.86 -79.93 12.21
N TYR A 379 78.04 -79.12 13.29
CA TYR A 379 77.77 -77.66 13.49
C TYR A 379 76.28 -77.20 13.54
N SER A 380 75.80 -76.25 14.37
CA SER A 380 76.33 -75.36 15.44
C SER A 380 77.42 -74.32 15.12
N GLY A 381 77.08 -73.03 15.24
CA GLY A 381 78.01 -71.87 15.17
C GLY A 381 78.12 -71.27 13.76
N ILE A 382 78.26 -69.94 13.56
CA ILE A 382 78.71 -68.86 14.45
C ILE A 382 78.02 -67.53 14.03
N GLN A 383 77.98 -66.59 14.99
CA GLN A 383 77.97 -65.11 14.88
C GLN A 383 78.64 -64.53 13.60
N GLU A 384 78.54 -63.27 13.18
CA GLU A 384 78.21 -61.98 13.81
C GLU A 384 77.93 -60.96 12.68
N SER A 385 77.43 -59.76 13.03
CA SER A 385 77.66 -58.44 12.38
C SER A 385 77.73 -58.35 10.82
N SER A 386 76.99 -57.47 10.14
CA SER A 386 76.87 -56.03 10.45
C SER A 386 75.63 -55.39 9.79
N ALA A 387 75.19 -54.26 10.35
CA ALA A 387 74.16 -53.34 9.84
C ALA A 387 74.70 -52.45 8.68
N PRO A 388 74.01 -51.40 8.19
CA PRO A 388 72.64 -50.90 8.42
C PRO A 388 71.82 -50.83 7.10
N ASP A 389 70.53 -50.46 7.06
CA ASP A 389 69.97 -49.10 7.19
C ASP A 389 68.48 -49.17 7.56
N LEU A 390 68.01 -48.44 8.59
CA LEU A 390 67.29 -47.15 8.49
C LEU A 390 65.91 -47.29 7.77
N LEU A 391 64.75 -46.97 8.36
CA LEU A 391 64.42 -46.16 9.54
C LEU A 391 63.10 -46.60 10.21
N SER A 392 62.87 -46.07 11.42
CA SER A 392 61.72 -46.32 12.30
C SER A 392 60.63 -45.23 12.20
N ILE A 393 59.59 -45.33 13.05
CA ILE A 393 58.78 -44.23 13.65
C ILE A 393 57.51 -43.75 12.89
N GLU A 394 56.36 -44.10 13.49
CA GLU A 394 55.15 -43.30 13.86
C GLU A 394 54.37 -42.35 12.88
N PRO A 395 53.12 -41.95 13.25
CA PRO A 395 52.20 -41.19 12.37
C PRO A 395 52.07 -39.67 12.68
N CYS A 396 51.35 -38.94 11.79
CA CYS A 396 50.82 -37.55 11.93
C CYS A 396 51.84 -36.37 11.86
N PRO A 397 51.42 -35.08 11.69
CA PRO A 397 50.35 -34.51 10.83
C PRO A 397 50.76 -33.20 10.06
N THR A 398 49.91 -32.75 9.11
CA THR A 398 49.77 -31.35 8.60
C THR A 398 50.78 -30.79 7.57
N CYS A 399 50.24 -30.13 6.52
CA CYS A 399 50.85 -29.26 5.48
C CYS A 399 51.88 -29.91 4.51
N THR A 400 52.06 -29.46 3.26
CA THR A 400 51.64 -28.24 2.52
C THR A 400 51.01 -28.54 1.14
N ALA A 401 50.29 -27.56 0.58
CA ALA A 401 49.84 -27.58 -0.81
C ALA A 401 50.98 -27.23 -1.79
N ASP A 402 50.93 -27.70 -3.04
CA ASP A 402 50.59 -26.84 -4.18
C ASP A 402 50.38 -27.63 -5.50
N PHE A 403 49.84 -26.94 -6.49
CA PHE A 403 49.14 -27.39 -7.71
C PHE A 403 49.99 -28.12 -8.77
N ALA A 404 49.35 -29.04 -9.50
CA ALA A 404 49.36 -29.07 -10.97
C ALA A 404 48.17 -29.87 -11.53
N ASP A 405 47.60 -29.36 -12.63
CA ASP A 405 46.47 -29.85 -13.43
C ASP A 405 46.59 -31.36 -13.82
N ASP A 406 45.51 -32.11 -14.04
CA ASP A 406 44.61 -31.95 -15.21
C ASP A 406 43.33 -32.84 -15.13
N ILE A 407 42.39 -32.65 -16.07
CA ILE A 407 41.21 -33.49 -16.41
C ILE A 407 39.88 -33.29 -15.62
N PHE A 408 39.07 -32.38 -16.16
CA PHE A 408 37.64 -32.52 -16.55
C PHE A 408 36.57 -33.21 -15.64
N ASP A 409 35.65 -32.33 -15.21
CA ASP A 409 34.18 -32.42 -15.32
C ASP A 409 33.37 -33.30 -14.34
N HIS A 410 32.14 -32.82 -14.10
CA HIS A 410 31.09 -33.35 -13.25
C HIS A 410 31.36 -33.31 -11.73
N THR A 411 31.07 -32.17 -11.11
CA THR A 411 29.94 -32.01 -10.15
C THR A 411 29.99 -30.61 -9.51
N LEU A 412 29.15 -29.67 -9.98
CA LEU A 412 28.94 -28.37 -9.32
C LEU A 412 27.49 -27.90 -9.42
N GLU A 413 26.59 -28.68 -8.84
CA GLU A 413 25.15 -28.35 -8.65
C GLU A 413 24.77 -28.48 -7.17
N GLN A 414 25.61 -27.93 -6.29
CA GLN A 414 25.27 -27.59 -4.89
C GLN A 414 26.31 -26.61 -4.34
N HIS A 415 25.88 -25.70 -3.46
CA HIS A 415 26.64 -24.57 -2.88
C HIS A 415 26.89 -23.33 -3.77
N LYS A 416 25.80 -22.61 -4.09
CA LYS A 416 25.82 -21.14 -4.33
C LYS A 416 24.66 -20.41 -3.61
N PRO A 417 24.75 -20.17 -2.29
CA PRO A 417 23.96 -19.12 -1.66
C PRO A 417 24.60 -17.73 -1.93
N ALA A 418 23.77 -16.71 -2.12
CA ALA A 418 24.13 -15.27 -2.14
C ALA A 418 24.99 -14.74 -3.32
N LEU A 419 24.53 -14.90 -4.58
CA LEU A 419 24.97 -14.04 -5.70
C LEU A 419 23.87 -13.10 -6.25
N TYR A 420 22.62 -13.29 -5.84
CA TYR A 420 21.48 -12.51 -6.33
C TYR A 420 20.48 -12.19 -5.21
N LEU A 421 19.83 -11.02 -5.31
CA LEU A 421 18.76 -10.54 -4.44
C LEU A 421 17.45 -10.58 -5.23
N ASN A 422 16.38 -11.14 -4.66
CA ASN A 422 15.08 -11.23 -5.32
C ASN A 422 14.07 -10.29 -4.64
N CYS A 423 13.38 -9.46 -5.42
CA CYS A 423 12.32 -8.59 -4.93
C CYS A 423 11.10 -9.43 -4.53
N PRO A 424 10.63 -9.40 -3.26
CA PRO A 424 9.52 -10.22 -2.81
C PRO A 424 8.15 -9.77 -3.35
N ILE A 425 8.07 -8.57 -3.94
CA ILE A 425 6.81 -7.96 -4.39
C ILE A 425 6.55 -8.21 -5.89
N CYS A 426 7.59 -8.20 -6.74
CA CYS A 426 7.44 -8.44 -8.18
C CYS A 426 8.36 -9.53 -8.77
N GLY A 427 9.12 -10.25 -7.92
CA GLY A 427 9.95 -11.38 -8.34
C GLY A 427 11.20 -11.05 -9.14
N LYS A 428 11.53 -9.76 -9.35
CA LYS A 428 12.73 -9.35 -10.09
C LYS A 428 14.02 -9.71 -9.36
N THR A 429 14.98 -10.25 -10.10
CA THR A 429 16.30 -10.69 -9.61
C THR A 429 17.37 -9.64 -9.93
N PHE A 430 18.19 -9.29 -8.93
CA PHE A 430 19.26 -8.30 -9.01
C PHE A 430 20.60 -8.92 -8.59
N PRO A 431 21.76 -8.53 -9.15
CA PRO A 431 23.06 -8.98 -8.68
C PRO A 431 23.34 -8.53 -7.24
N ALA A 432 23.93 -9.38 -6.40
CA ALA A 432 24.27 -9.03 -5.01
C ALA A 432 25.28 -7.88 -4.87
N LYS A 433 25.96 -7.49 -5.97
CA LYS A 433 26.84 -6.31 -6.04
C LYS A 433 26.08 -4.99 -6.14
N GLU A 434 24.78 -5.01 -6.46
CA GLU A 434 23.94 -3.85 -6.77
C GLU A 434 22.88 -3.61 -5.68
N LYS A 435 23.26 -3.75 -4.40
CA LYS A 435 22.36 -3.66 -3.25
C LYS A 435 21.54 -2.37 -3.20
N GLN A 436 22.12 -1.22 -3.60
CA GLN A 436 21.40 0.05 -3.64
C GLN A 436 20.24 0.04 -4.65
N ILE A 437 20.48 -0.50 -5.86
CA ILE A 437 19.46 -0.59 -6.91
C ILE A 437 18.32 -1.51 -6.48
N PHE A 438 18.64 -2.59 -5.76
CA PHE A 438 17.65 -3.46 -5.15
C PHE A 438 16.81 -2.75 -4.07
N GLU A 439 17.44 -1.99 -3.16
CA GLU A 439 16.73 -1.25 -2.10
C GLU A 439 15.85 -0.13 -2.65
N ASP A 440 16.36 0.67 -3.60
CA ASP A 440 15.58 1.71 -4.29
C ASP A 440 14.37 1.09 -5.03
N HIS A 441 14.56 -0.07 -5.69
CA HIS A 441 13.50 -0.78 -6.38
C HIS A 441 12.41 -1.32 -5.42
N VAL A 442 12.80 -1.85 -4.26
CA VAL A 442 11.83 -2.28 -3.23
C VAL A 442 11.10 -1.07 -2.64
N PHE A 443 11.79 0.07 -2.47
CA PHE A 443 11.18 1.31 -1.99
C PHE A 443 10.12 1.86 -2.97
N CYS A 444 10.33 1.74 -4.27
CA CYS A 444 9.32 2.09 -5.29
C CYS A 444 8.02 1.26 -5.25
N HIS A 445 7.95 0.19 -4.46
CA HIS A 445 6.70 -0.55 -4.20
C HIS A 445 5.97 -0.10 -2.91
N ALA A 446 6.58 0.79 -2.12
CA ALA A 446 6.02 1.36 -0.89
C ALA A 446 5.56 2.82 -1.06
N LEU A 447 5.71 3.37 -2.28
CA LEU A 447 5.18 4.65 -2.75
C LEU A 447 3.96 4.40 -3.64
#